data_AF-A0A0P9VFW7-F1
#
_entry.id   AF-A0A0P9VFW7-F1
#
_cell.length_a   1.000
_cell.length_b   1.000
_cell.length_c   1.000
_cell.angle_alpha   90.00
_cell.angle_beta   90.00
_cell.angle_gamma   90.00
#
_symmetry.space_group_name_H-M   'P 1'
#
loop_
_entity.id
_entity.type
_entity.pdbx_description
1 polymer ?
#
loop_
_entity_poly.entity_id
_entity_poly.type
_entity_poly.pdbx_seq_one_letter_code
_entity_poly.pdbx_strand_id
1 'polypeptide(L)' 'MPFGTRVKVTNLDNDRSVVVRINDRGPHTRGRLIDVSREAAEQLGMLRSGTAPVRVQALD' A
#
# COMPACT_ATOMS: atom_id res chain seq x y z
N MET A 1 -3.20 -6.37 -10.78
CA MET A 1 -4.61 -6.09 -10.43
C MET A 1 -5.19 -5.07 -11.40
N PRO A 2 -6.47 -5.17 -11.79
CA PRO A 2 -7.14 -4.17 -12.62
C PRO A 2 -7.15 -2.78 -11.96
N PHE A 3 -7.20 -1.72 -12.78
CA PHE A 3 -7.53 -0.39 -12.25
C PHE A 3 -8.94 -0.40 -11.64
N GLY A 4 -9.14 0.37 -10.59
CA GLY A 4 -10.40 0.39 -9.85
C GLY A 4 -10.53 -0.67 -8.75
N THR A 5 -9.68 -1.71 -8.76
CA THR A 5 -9.64 -2.72 -7.68
C THR A 5 -9.40 -2.03 -6.34
N ARG A 6 -10.21 -2.37 -5.33
CA ARG A 6 -9.95 -1.98 -3.95
C ARG A 6 -9.06 -3.02 -3.29
N VAL A 7 -8.08 -2.57 -2.54
CA VAL A 7 -7.17 -3.44 -1.81
C VAL A 7 -7.03 -2.95 -0.38
N LYS A 8 -6.96 -3.88 0.58
CA LYS A 8 -6.51 -3.61 1.93
C LYS A 8 -4.99 -3.74 1.96
N VAL A 9 -4.30 -2.66 2.32
CA VAL A 9 -2.86 -2.64 2.59
C VAL A 9 -2.67 -2.68 4.08
N THR A 10 -1.86 -3.62 4.58
CA THR A 10 -1.51 -3.74 6.01
C THR A 10 -0.02 -3.57 6.16
N ASN A 11 0.42 -2.62 6.98
CA ASN A 11 1.81 -2.47 7.39
C ASN A 11 2.14 -3.55 8.43
N LEU A 12 3.11 -4.40 8.13
CA LEU A 12 3.46 -5.54 8.97
C LEU A 12 4.31 -5.16 10.19
N ASP A 13 4.87 -3.95 10.22
CA ASP A 13 5.65 -3.46 11.37
C ASP A 13 4.76 -3.01 12.53
N ASN A 14 3.49 -2.68 12.26
CA ASN A 14 2.59 -2.06 13.26
C ASN A 14 1.11 -2.47 13.15
N ASP A 15 0.78 -3.41 12.28
CA ASP A 15 -0.57 -3.93 11.99
C ASP A 15 -1.62 -2.88 11.55
N ARG A 16 -1.22 -1.64 11.26
CA ARG A 16 -2.13 -0.61 10.73
C ARG A 16 -2.49 -0.95 9.30
N SER A 17 -3.72 -0.65 8.91
CA SER A 17 -4.22 -0.93 7.57
C SER A 17 -5.08 0.18 6.99
N VAL A 18 -5.09 0.27 5.66
CA VAL A 18 -5.89 1.22 4.90
C VAL A 18 -6.41 0.55 3.64
N VAL A 19 -7.63 0.92 3.21
CA VAL A 19 -8.19 0.49 1.93
C VAL A 19 -7.89 1.55 0.88
N VAL A 20 -7.27 1.15 -0.22
CA VAL A 20 -6.95 2.03 -1.35
C VAL A 20 -7.48 1.46 -2.65
N ARG A 21 -7.54 2.30 -3.68
CA ARG A 21 -7.93 1.92 -5.03
C ARG A 21 -6.71 1.93 -5.94
N ILE A 22 -6.52 0.86 -6.72
CA ILE A 22 -5.46 0.81 -7.74
C ILE A 22 -5.79 1.82 -8.85
N ASN A 23 -4.94 2.82 -9.03
CA ASN A 23 -5.06 3.85 -10.06
C ASN A 23 -3.83 4.00 -10.96
N ASP A 24 -2.71 3.32 -10.66
CA ASP A 24 -1.48 3.39 -11.45
C ASP A 24 -0.75 2.02 -11.54
N ARG A 25 0.24 1.93 -12.44
CA ARG A 25 1.13 0.78 -12.65
C ARG A 25 2.48 1.01 -11.99
N GLY A 26 3.24 -0.07 -11.89
CA GLY A 26 4.46 -0.16 -11.11
C GLY A 26 4.23 -1.00 -9.84
N PRO A 27 5.20 -1.03 -8.92
CA PRO A 27 6.45 -0.24 -8.92
C PRO A 27 7.46 -0.70 -9.99
N HIS A 28 8.29 0.23 -10.48
CA HIS A 28 9.36 -0.08 -11.44
C HIS A 28 10.69 -0.46 -10.76
N THR A 29 10.75 -0.37 -9.44
CA THR A 29 11.92 -0.71 -8.62
C THR A 29 11.77 -2.13 -8.08
N ARG A 30 12.80 -2.97 -8.26
CA ARG A 30 12.82 -4.33 -7.70
C ARG A 30 12.62 -4.30 -6.18
N GLY A 31 11.79 -5.20 -5.68
CA GLY A 31 11.49 -5.35 -4.26
C GLY A 31 10.39 -4.43 -3.72
N ARG A 32 9.84 -3.51 -4.53
CA ARG A 32 8.64 -2.73 -4.14
C ARG A 32 7.37 -3.38 -4.66
N LEU A 33 6.38 -3.54 -3.77
CA LEU A 33 5.10 -4.18 -4.09
C LEU A 33 4.02 -3.17 -4.51
N ILE A 34 3.94 -2.03 -3.82
CA ILE A 34 2.92 -1.00 -4.03
C ILE A 34 3.48 0.35 -3.57
N ASP A 35 3.23 1.40 -4.34
CA ASP A 35 3.39 2.78 -3.89
C ASP A 35 1.99 3.33 -3.53
N VAL A 36 1.91 4.07 -2.43
CA VAL A 36 0.65 4.60 -1.90
C VAL A 36 0.70 6.13 -1.83
N SER A 37 -0.46 6.76 -1.76
CA SER A 37 -0.51 8.22 -1.53
C SER A 37 0.10 8.58 -0.17
N ARG A 38 0.52 9.83 -0.01
CA ARG A 38 1.02 10.37 1.26
C ARG A 38 0.03 10.14 2.41
N GLU A 39 -1.25 10.37 2.15
CA GLU A 39 -2.33 10.16 3.13
C GLU A 39 -2.42 8.70 3.57
N ALA A 40 -2.38 7.75 2.63
CA ALA A 40 -2.36 6.33 2.96
C ALA A 40 -1.10 5.93 3.75
N ALA A 41 0.07 6.49 3.40
CA ALA A 41 1.30 6.28 4.17
C ALA A 41 1.21 6.83 5.61
N GLU A 42 0.50 7.92 5.84
CA GLU A 42 0.21 8.46 7.17
C GLU A 42 -0.71 7.54 7.98
N GLN A 43 -1.76 7.03 7.35
CA GLN A 43 -2.68 6.06 7.95
C GLN A 43 -2.01 4.71 8.23
N LEU A 44 -1.00 4.32 7.44
CA LEU A 44 -0.15 3.15 7.68
C LEU A 44 0.97 3.41 8.69
N GLY A 45 1.16 4.65 9.13
CA GLY A 45 2.21 5.03 10.08
C GLY A 45 3.63 4.89 9.53
N MET A 46 3.81 5.03 8.22
CA MET A 46 5.10 4.80 7.54
C MET A 46 5.74 6.05 6.93
N LEU A 47 5.19 7.26 7.17
CA LEU A 47 5.74 8.51 6.63
C LEU A 47 7.22 8.72 7.02
N ARG A 48 7.60 8.37 8.25
CA ARG A 48 8.97 8.55 8.74
C ARG A 48 9.93 7.46 8.24
N SER A 49 9.47 6.22 8.10
CA SER A 49 10.29 5.11 7.60
C SER A 49 10.47 5.15 6.08
N GLY A 50 9.56 5.79 5.36
CA GLY A 50 9.55 5.92 3.90
C GLY A 50 9.10 4.65 3.18
N THR A 51 9.52 3.47 3.68
CA THR A 51 9.07 2.15 3.23
C THR A 51 8.72 1.27 4.43
N ALA A 52 7.94 0.22 4.17
CA ALA A 52 7.55 -0.77 5.17
C ALA A 52 7.24 -2.12 4.49
N PRO A 53 7.46 -3.26 5.15
CA PRO A 53 6.92 -4.53 4.71
C PRO A 53 5.40 -4.49 4.80
N VAL A 54 4.72 -4.88 3.72
CA VAL A 54 3.26 -4.79 3.63
C VAL A 54 2.65 -6.07 3.11
N ARG A 55 1.42 -6.34 3.55
CA ARG A 55 0.51 -7.30 2.92
C ARG A 55 -0.56 -6.55 2.14
N VAL A 56 -0.79 -6.97 0.90
CA VAL A 56 -1.84 -6.42 0.03
C VAL A 56 -2.87 -7.51 -0.23
N GLN A 57 -4.14 -7.23 0.05
CA GLN A 57 -5.25 -8.15 -0.16
C GLN A 57 -6.32 -7.48 -1.03
N ALA A 58 -6.72 -8.11 -2.13
CA ALA A 58 -7.85 -7.65 -2.92
C ALA A 58 -9.16 -7.77 -2.11
N LEU A 59 -10.01 -6.75 -2.22
CA LEU A 59 -11.36 -6.77 -1.71
C LEU A 59 -12.28 -6.98 -2.91
N ASP A 60 -13.05 -8.06 -2.86
CA ASP A 60 -14.04 -8.41 -3.88
C ASP A 60 -15.12 -7.32 -4.04
#